data_AF-A0A7S3F792-F1
#
_entry.id   AF-A0A7S3F792-F1
#
_cell.length_a   1.000
_cell.length_b   1.000
_cell.length_c   1.000
_cell.angle_alpha   90.00
_cell.angle_beta   90.00
_cell.angle_gamma   90.00
#
_symmetry.space_group_name_H-M   'P 1'
#
loop_
_entity.id
_entity.type
_entity.pdbx_description
1 polymer ?
#
loop_
_entity_poly.entity_id
_entity_poly.type
_entity_poly.pdbx_seq_one_letter_code
_entity_poly.pdbx_strand_id
1 'polypeptide(L)'
;IDPILEPLLAKAFIKKGNQVLIKVGDKEIDFSPDFKLYITTKLSNPHYQPEISTKAMIANFALSEPGLEAQLLNTVVKKERPDLDQQKGELVVKVAAGKRKQAELEDTILYMLSTATGSLLDNVELINTLDNSKVTWEEVNESLKVSEETSAMIDEASSAYQPCALRAAALYFVLSDLAMVDPMYQFSLDAYQELFLNSIAKSTKSDTIAERIKNLNDFHTYAVYKYTSRGLFEKQ
;
A
#
# COMPACT_ATOMS: atom_id res chain seq x y z
N ILE A 1 16.20 18.61 -12.57
CA ILE A 1 17.02 18.30 -11.38
C ILE A 1 18.13 19.34 -11.35
N ASP A 2 18.38 19.97 -10.21
CA ASP A 2 19.41 20.99 -10.10
C ASP A 2 20.81 20.37 -10.33
N PRO A 3 21.64 20.92 -11.25
CA PRO A 3 22.99 20.44 -11.50
C PRO A 3 23.88 20.38 -10.25
N ILE A 4 23.58 21.13 -9.19
CA ILE A 4 24.33 21.08 -7.93
C ILE A 4 24.29 19.69 -7.27
N LEU A 5 23.27 18.89 -7.58
CA LEU A 5 23.10 17.53 -7.05
C LEU A 5 23.85 16.47 -7.87
N GLU A 6 24.43 16.86 -9.01
CA GLU A 6 25.11 15.92 -9.91
C GLU A 6 26.19 15.08 -9.20
N PRO A 7 27.07 15.64 -8.35
CA PRO A 7 28.06 14.84 -7.63
C PRO A 7 27.44 13.80 -6.69
N LEU A 8 26.29 14.11 -6.08
CA LEU A 8 25.54 13.17 -5.22
C LEU A 8 24.94 12.04 -6.04
N LEU A 9 24.31 12.36 -7.18
CA LEU A 9 23.68 11.37 -8.05
C LEU A 9 24.71 10.44 -8.71
N ALA A 10 25.83 11.00 -9.16
CA ALA A 10 26.92 10.25 -9.76
C ALA A 10 27.78 9.49 -8.73
N LYS A 11 27.52 9.66 -7.42
CA LYS A 11 28.32 9.09 -6.32
C LYS A 11 29.81 9.44 -6.45
N ALA A 12 30.10 10.69 -6.80
CA ALA A 12 31.45 11.22 -7.04
C ALA A 12 32.19 11.50 -5.73
N PHE A 13 32.41 10.45 -4.93
CA PHE A 13 33.05 10.52 -3.62
C PHE A 13 34.56 10.74 -3.73
N ILE A 14 35.08 11.64 -2.90
CA ILE A 14 36.50 11.97 -2.79
C ILE A 14 37.02 11.40 -1.48
N LYS A 15 37.90 10.39 -1.53
CA LYS A 15 38.56 9.86 -0.33
C LYS A 15 39.80 10.71 0.00
N LYS A 16 39.81 11.37 1.15
CA LYS A 16 40.99 12.05 1.72
C LYS A 16 41.31 11.43 3.08
N GLY A 17 42.33 10.57 3.13
CA GLY A 17 42.66 9.81 4.32
C GLY A 17 41.51 8.87 4.73
N ASN A 18 41.03 9.01 5.97
CA ASN A 18 39.90 8.22 6.49
C ASN A 18 38.53 8.89 6.28
N GLN A 19 38.49 10.08 5.67
CA GLN A 19 37.26 10.82 5.39
C GLN A 19 36.80 10.57 3.96
N VAL A 20 35.49 10.43 3.80
CA VAL A 20 34.81 10.43 2.51
C VAL A 20 34.16 11.79 2.36
N LEU A 21 34.59 12.57 1.37
CA LEU A 21 34.07 13.90 1.06
C LEU A 21 33.23 13.83 -0.21
N ILE A 22 32.35 14.81 -0.38
CA ILE A 22 31.63 15.04 -1.62
C ILE A 22 31.57 16.53 -1.92
N LYS A 23 31.71 16.90 -3.19
CA LYS A 23 31.61 18.30 -3.62
C LYS A 23 30.16 18.65 -3.92
N VAL A 24 29.62 19.68 -3.28
CA VAL A 24 28.27 20.20 -3.56
C VAL A 24 28.40 21.70 -3.84
N GLY A 25 28.16 22.09 -5.09
CA GLY A 25 28.51 23.43 -5.57
C GLY A 25 30.01 23.69 -5.42
N ASP A 26 30.36 24.76 -4.70
CA ASP A 26 31.76 25.14 -4.47
C ASP A 26 32.37 24.61 -3.17
N LYS A 27 31.62 23.81 -2.39
CA LYS A 27 32.06 23.32 -1.08
C LYS A 27 32.34 21.81 -1.12
N GLU A 28 33.44 21.41 -0.46
CA GLU A 28 33.67 20.02 -0.08
C GLU A 28 33.04 19.77 1.30
N ILE A 29 32.23 18.73 1.41
CA ILE A 29 31.48 18.40 2.62
C ILE A 29 31.76 16.93 2.98
N ASP A 30 31.91 16.61 4.26
CA ASP A 30 32.00 15.23 4.73
C ASP A 30 30.72 14.46 4.42
N PHE A 31 30.87 13.29 3.80
CA PHE A 31 29.78 12.39 3.44
C PHE A 31 29.56 11.34 4.54
N SER A 32 28.36 11.33 5.11
CA SER A 32 27.94 10.28 6.05
C SER A 32 27.44 9.04 5.30
N PRO A 33 27.90 7.83 5.65
CA PRO A 33 27.36 6.58 5.10
C PRO A 33 25.85 6.38 5.35
N ASP A 34 25.29 7.01 6.38
CA ASP A 34 23.87 6.89 6.73
C ASP A 34 22.96 7.85 5.92
N PHE A 35 23.56 8.76 5.15
CA PHE A 35 22.82 9.73 4.35
C PHE A 35 22.04 9.06 3.21
N LYS A 36 20.76 9.42 3.08
CA LYS A 36 19.89 9.00 1.97
C LYS A 36 19.19 10.21 1.37
N LEU A 37 19.16 10.30 0.04
CA LEU A 37 18.48 11.36 -0.70
C LEU A 37 17.20 10.80 -1.34
N TYR A 38 16.08 11.46 -1.07
CA TYR A 38 14.80 11.22 -1.74
C TYR A 38 14.34 12.51 -2.41
N ILE A 39 13.90 12.42 -3.66
CA ILE A 39 13.37 13.55 -4.44
C ILE A 39 11.96 13.17 -4.85
N THR A 40 10.99 14.05 -4.58
CA THR A 40 9.60 13.87 -4.98
C THR A 40 9.19 14.97 -5.95
N THR A 41 8.26 14.66 -6.86
CA THR A 41 7.69 15.60 -7.82
C THR A 41 6.21 15.34 -7.98
N LYS A 42 5.43 16.41 -8.19
CA LYS A 42 4.00 16.33 -8.49
C LYS A 42 3.71 16.22 -9.99
N LEU A 43 4.74 16.33 -10.83
CA LEU A 43 4.58 16.16 -12.28
C LEU A 43 4.29 14.68 -12.57
N SER A 44 3.21 14.40 -13.31
CA SER A 44 2.78 13.03 -13.61
C SER A 44 3.73 12.29 -14.54
N ASN A 45 4.29 12.99 -15.54
CA ASN A 45 5.26 12.41 -16.48
C ASN A 45 6.40 13.39 -16.83
N PRO A 46 7.28 13.71 -15.88
CA PRO A 46 8.44 14.54 -16.12
C PRO A 46 9.40 13.84 -17.09
N HIS A 47 9.86 14.57 -18.10
CA HIS A 47 10.86 14.04 -19.03
C HIS A 47 12.24 14.08 -18.37
N TYR A 48 12.81 12.90 -18.11
CA TYR A 48 14.18 12.75 -17.61
C TYR A 48 15.12 12.36 -18.75
N GLN A 49 16.29 13.00 -18.79
CA GLN A 49 17.35 12.57 -19.70
C GLN A 49 17.84 11.17 -19.32
N PRO A 50 18.26 10.32 -20.29
CA PRO A 50 18.74 8.97 -20.02
C PRO A 50 19.84 8.89 -18.95
N GLU A 51 20.66 9.94 -18.86
CA GLU A 51 21.72 10.10 -17.86
C GLU A 51 21.19 10.10 -16.41
N ILE A 52 19.99 10.61 -16.17
CA ILE A 52 19.38 10.56 -14.83
C ILE A 52 18.94 9.15 -14.49
N SER A 53 18.39 8.42 -15.46
CA SER A 53 17.90 7.05 -15.27
C SER A 53 19.01 6.03 -14.96
N THR A 54 20.28 6.35 -15.29
CA THR A 54 21.43 5.51 -14.90
C THR A 54 21.94 5.82 -13.49
N LYS A 55 21.68 7.02 -12.96
CA LYS A 55 22.21 7.51 -11.68
C LYS A 55 21.18 7.45 -10.55
N ALA A 56 19.90 7.55 -10.88
CA ALA A 56 18.80 7.56 -9.92
C ALA A 56 17.76 6.49 -10.25
N MET A 57 17.19 5.88 -9.20
CA MET A 57 16.04 5.01 -9.34
C MET A 57 14.77 5.87 -9.39
N ILE A 58 14.02 5.77 -10.49
CA ILE A 58 12.73 6.44 -10.64
C ILE A 58 11.63 5.49 -10.17
N ALA A 59 10.92 5.88 -9.12
CA ALA A 59 9.74 5.17 -8.64
C ALA A 59 8.47 5.94 -9.03
N ASN A 60 7.54 5.26 -9.73
CA ASN A 60 6.26 5.85 -10.11
C ASN A 60 5.20 5.57 -9.04
N PHE A 61 4.68 6.63 -8.42
CA PHE A 61 3.59 6.58 -7.45
C PHE A 61 2.25 7.02 -8.04
N ALA A 62 2.13 7.08 -9.37
CA ALA A 62 0.87 7.36 -10.04
C ALA A 62 -0.20 6.35 -9.63
N LEU A 63 -1.41 6.87 -9.41
CA LEU A 63 -2.55 6.05 -9.08
C LEU A 63 -2.93 5.18 -10.28
N SER A 64 -2.98 3.87 -10.09
CA SER A 64 -3.45 2.92 -11.10
C SER A 64 -4.94 2.64 -10.92
N GLU A 65 -5.63 2.31 -12.03
CA GLU A 65 -7.05 1.91 -11.99
C GLU A 65 -7.33 0.79 -10.99
N PRO A 66 -6.60 -0.35 -11.01
CA PRO A 66 -6.81 -1.42 -10.02
C PRO A 66 -6.51 -0.97 -8.59
N GLY A 67 -5.53 -0.08 -8.40
CA GLY A 67 -5.18 0.45 -7.09
C GLY A 67 -6.30 1.30 -6.49
N LEU A 68 -6.91 2.17 -7.31
CA LEU A 68 -8.04 2.97 -6.89
C LEU A 68 -9.29 2.10 -6.68
N GLU A 69 -9.56 1.14 -7.55
CA GLU A 69 -10.67 0.18 -7.38
C GLU A 69 -10.57 -0.52 -6.02
N ALA A 70 -9.42 -1.09 -5.68
CA ALA A 70 -9.21 -1.74 -4.39
C ALA A 70 -9.41 -0.78 -3.21
N GLN A 71 -8.94 0.47 -3.32
CA GLN A 71 -9.13 1.49 -2.29
C GLN A 71 -10.62 1.85 -2.10
N LEU A 72 -11.36 2.02 -3.18
CA LEU A 72 -12.80 2.33 -3.15
C LEU A 72 -13.61 1.13 -2.65
N LEU A 73 -13.20 -0.10 -2.97
CA LEU A 73 -13.80 -1.32 -2.43
C LEU A 73 -13.67 -1.38 -0.91
N ASN A 74 -12.47 -1.18 -0.38
CA ASN A 74 -12.25 -1.11 1.07
C ASN A 74 -13.12 -0.02 1.71
N THR A 75 -13.27 1.13 1.03
CA THR A 75 -14.08 2.26 1.51
C THR A 75 -15.57 1.91 1.61
N VAL A 76 -16.13 1.28 0.58
CA VAL A 76 -17.55 0.88 0.59
C VAL A 76 -17.81 -0.26 1.58
N VAL A 77 -16.94 -1.28 1.63
CA VAL A 77 -17.04 -2.38 2.58
C VAL A 77 -16.99 -1.87 4.01
N LYS A 78 -16.05 -0.96 4.33
CA LYS A 78 -15.96 -0.35 5.66
C LYS A 78 -17.23 0.38 6.10
N LYS A 79 -18.01 0.92 5.16
CA LYS A 79 -19.25 1.66 5.46
C LYS A 79 -20.48 0.76 5.48
N GLU A 80 -20.57 -0.22 4.59
CA GLU A 80 -21.73 -1.11 4.48
C GLU A 80 -21.62 -2.33 5.42
N ARG A 81 -20.40 -2.82 5.66
CA ARG A 81 -20.08 -4.01 6.46
C ARG A 81 -18.93 -3.74 7.42
N PRO A 82 -19.13 -2.86 8.43
CA PRO A 82 -18.11 -2.55 9.43
C PRO A 82 -17.68 -3.78 10.25
N ASP A 83 -18.55 -4.79 10.34
CA ASP A 83 -18.26 -6.09 10.95
C ASP A 83 -17.16 -6.85 10.19
N LEU A 84 -17.17 -6.80 8.86
CA LEU A 84 -16.11 -7.42 8.03
C LEU A 84 -14.80 -6.62 8.12
N ASP A 85 -14.86 -5.28 8.15
CA ASP A 85 -13.69 -4.41 8.33
C ASP A 85 -12.99 -4.69 9.67
N GLN A 86 -13.77 -4.81 10.76
CA GLN A 86 -13.25 -5.15 12.07
C GLN A 86 -12.60 -6.55 12.09
N GLN A 87 -13.30 -7.57 11.57
CA GLN A 87 -12.76 -8.93 11.50
C GLN A 87 -11.47 -8.99 10.69
N LYS A 88 -11.40 -8.28 9.56
CA LYS A 88 -10.18 -8.17 8.76
C LYS A 88 -9.04 -7.53 9.55
N GLY A 89 -9.33 -6.46 10.29
CA GLY A 89 -8.35 -5.80 11.16
C GLY A 89 -7.78 -6.72 12.25
N GLU A 90 -8.66 -7.44 12.95
CA GLU A 90 -8.27 -8.42 13.99
C GLU A 90 -7.43 -9.56 13.38
N LEU A 91 -7.82 -10.04 12.20
CA LEU A 91 -7.13 -11.10 11.48
C LEU A 91 -5.70 -10.68 11.07
N VAL A 92 -5.52 -9.46 10.59
CA VAL A 92 -4.18 -8.93 10.24
C VAL A 92 -3.25 -8.93 11.45
N VAL A 93 -3.74 -8.50 12.61
CA VAL A 93 -2.96 -8.50 13.86
C VAL A 93 -2.61 -9.94 14.28
N LYS A 94 -3.58 -10.86 14.21
CA LYS A 94 -3.39 -12.28 14.55
C LYS A 94 -2.35 -12.94 13.62
N VAL A 95 -2.44 -12.72 12.31
CA VAL A 95 -1.50 -13.27 11.33
C VAL A 95 -0.10 -12.70 11.54
N ALA A 96 0.03 -11.39 11.80
CA ALA A 96 1.31 -10.77 12.08
C ALA A 96 1.97 -11.35 13.35
N ALA A 97 1.19 -11.53 14.42
CA ALA A 97 1.66 -12.15 15.65
C ALA A 97 2.07 -13.61 15.45
N GLY A 98 1.28 -14.39 14.70
CA GLY A 98 1.58 -15.78 14.37
C GLY A 98 2.87 -15.92 13.55
N LYS A 99 3.03 -15.13 12.49
CA LYS A 99 4.26 -15.14 11.67
C LYS A 99 5.50 -14.74 12.46
N ARG A 100 5.37 -13.73 13.33
CA ARG A 100 6.45 -13.35 14.25
C ARG A 100 6.82 -14.51 15.17
N LYS A 101 5.82 -15.19 15.75
CA LYS A 101 6.05 -16.33 16.63
C LYS A 101 6.73 -17.50 15.91
N GLN A 102 6.38 -17.76 14.65
CA GLN A 102 7.07 -18.76 13.83
C GLN A 102 8.55 -18.42 13.64
N ALA A 103 8.86 -17.17 13.27
CA ALA A 103 10.24 -16.71 13.09
C ALA A 103 11.05 -16.82 14.41
N GLU A 104 10.46 -16.41 15.53
CA GLU A 104 11.09 -16.52 16.85
C GLU A 104 11.37 -17.99 17.23
N LEU A 105 10.46 -18.91 16.92
CA LEU A 105 10.66 -20.36 17.16
C LEU A 105 11.77 -20.92 16.26
N GLU A 106 11.81 -20.55 14.99
CA GLU A 106 12.86 -20.98 14.05
C GLU A 106 14.24 -20.50 14.49
N ASP A 107 14.38 -19.22 14.85
CA ASP A 107 15.64 -18.65 15.36
C ASP A 107 16.09 -19.35 16.64
N THR A 108 15.14 -19.65 17.53
CA THR A 108 15.38 -20.33 18.80
C THR A 108 15.87 -21.77 18.59
N ILE A 109 15.28 -22.49 17.63
CA ILE A 109 15.72 -23.84 17.23
C ILE A 109 17.12 -23.81 16.62
N LEU A 110 17.38 -22.88 15.69
CA LEU A 110 18.70 -22.73 15.05
C LEU A 110 19.78 -22.39 16.07
N TYR A 111 19.49 -21.48 16.99
CA TYR A 111 20.40 -21.12 18.07
C TYR A 111 20.75 -22.33 18.94
N MET A 112 19.74 -23.08 19.37
CA MET A 112 19.93 -24.29 20.17
C MET A 112 20.75 -25.36 19.46
N LEU A 113 20.49 -25.62 18.17
CA LEU A 113 21.26 -26.58 17.38
C LEU A 113 22.71 -26.12 17.17
N SER A 114 22.95 -24.82 17.00
CA SER A 114 24.29 -24.27 16.79
C SER A 114 25.15 -24.23 18.06
N THR A 115 24.52 -24.10 19.23
CA THR A 115 25.19 -23.97 20.53
C THR A 115 25.36 -25.33 21.23
N ALA A 116 24.66 -26.37 20.77
CA ALA A 116 24.75 -27.71 21.33
C ALA A 116 26.16 -28.30 21.16
N THR A 117 26.91 -28.41 22.26
CA THR A 117 28.20 -29.10 22.34
C THR A 117 28.02 -30.52 22.87
N GLY A 118 28.57 -31.52 22.18
CA GLY A 118 28.44 -32.94 22.57
C GLY A 118 27.43 -33.71 21.71
N SER A 119 27.04 -34.91 22.16
CA SER A 119 26.00 -35.70 21.49
C SER A 119 24.62 -35.06 21.71
N LEU A 120 23.97 -34.65 20.62
CA LEU A 120 22.61 -34.07 20.63
C LEU A 120 21.58 -34.97 21.34
N LEU A 121 21.80 -36.29 21.31
CA LEU A 121 20.92 -37.29 21.90
C LEU A 121 21.00 -37.34 23.43
N ASP A 122 22.10 -36.84 24.02
CA ASP A 122 22.33 -36.89 25.46
C ASP A 122 21.82 -35.62 26.17
N ASN A 123 21.44 -34.59 25.41
CA ASN A 123 20.93 -33.34 25.93
C ASN A 123 19.40 -33.37 26.06
N VAL A 124 18.92 -33.90 27.19
CA VAL A 124 17.49 -34.02 27.50
C VAL A 124 16.77 -32.65 27.52
N GLU A 125 17.44 -31.59 27.96
CA GLU A 125 16.89 -30.23 27.97
C GLU A 125 16.65 -29.69 26.56
N LEU A 126 17.60 -29.93 25.65
CA LEU A 126 17.49 -29.61 24.23
C LEU A 126 16.32 -30.36 23.58
N ILE A 127 16.22 -31.67 23.82
CA ILE A 127 15.14 -32.50 23.26
C ILE A 127 13.77 -32.00 23.72
N ASN A 128 13.59 -31.76 25.02
CA ASN A 128 12.33 -31.25 25.57
C ASN A 128 11.95 -29.88 24.99
N THR A 129 12.94 -29.00 24.80
CA THR A 129 12.69 -27.66 24.27
C THR A 129 12.37 -27.70 22.78
N LEU A 130 13.00 -28.60 22.01
CA LEU A 130 12.67 -28.86 20.61
C LEU A 130 11.26 -29.44 20.45
N ASP A 131 10.88 -30.39 21.29
CA ASP A 131 9.52 -30.98 21.27
C ASP A 131 8.45 -29.92 21.60
N ASN A 132 8.67 -29.11 22.64
CA ASN A 132 7.75 -28.01 22.98
C ASN A 132 7.65 -26.98 21.85
N SER A 133 8.80 -26.61 21.26
CA SER A 133 8.84 -25.65 20.15
C SER A 133 8.13 -26.18 18.91
N LYS A 134 8.24 -27.48 18.63
CA LYS A 134 7.53 -28.16 17.54
C LYS A 134 6.02 -28.12 17.76
N VAL A 135 5.54 -28.47 18.97
CA VAL A 135 4.11 -28.42 19.30
C VAL A 135 3.56 -27.00 19.13
N THR A 136 4.23 -25.99 19.69
CA THR A 136 3.82 -24.59 19.52
C THR A 136 3.86 -24.16 18.06
N TRP A 137 4.85 -24.60 17.28
CA TRP A 137 4.94 -24.28 15.86
C TRP A 137 3.76 -24.89 15.08
N GLU A 138 3.41 -26.14 15.35
CA GLU A 138 2.26 -26.83 14.74
C GLU A 138 0.94 -26.10 15.05
N GLU A 139 0.72 -25.70 16.31
CA GLU A 139 -0.46 -24.93 16.74
C GLU A 139 -0.54 -23.56 16.04
N VAL A 140 0.57 -22.82 15.98
CA VAL A 140 0.61 -21.52 15.30
C VAL A 140 0.37 -21.68 13.80
N ASN A 141 0.96 -22.71 13.19
CA ASN A 141 0.78 -23.00 11.77
C ASN A 141 -0.67 -23.38 11.43
N GLU A 142 -1.33 -24.17 12.27
CA GLU A 142 -2.76 -24.47 12.12
C GLU A 142 -3.62 -23.21 12.27
N SER A 143 -3.34 -22.38 13.27
CA SER A 143 -4.03 -21.09 13.48
C SER A 143 -3.86 -20.14 12.30
N LEU A 144 -2.69 -20.13 11.66
CA LEU A 144 -2.43 -19.34 10.45
C LEU A 144 -3.21 -19.87 9.25
N LYS A 145 -3.30 -21.18 9.05
CA LYS A 145 -4.13 -21.78 7.99
C LYS A 145 -5.61 -21.41 8.14
N VAL A 146 -6.16 -21.53 9.35
CA VAL A 146 -7.54 -21.10 9.63
C VAL A 146 -7.72 -19.60 9.36
N SER A 147 -6.70 -18.80 9.67
CA SER A 147 -6.72 -17.37 9.41
C SER A 147 -6.69 -17.05 7.90
N GLU A 148 -5.96 -17.80 7.10
CA GLU A 148 -5.93 -17.67 5.64
C GLU A 148 -7.30 -18.01 5.02
N GLU A 149 -7.92 -19.12 5.44
CA GLU A 149 -9.27 -19.49 5.01
C GLU A 149 -10.30 -18.42 5.39
N THR A 150 -10.23 -17.90 6.62
CA THR A 150 -11.09 -16.82 7.07
C THR A 150 -10.88 -15.55 6.24
N SER A 151 -9.64 -15.21 5.89
CA SER A 151 -9.34 -14.07 5.02
C SER A 151 -9.98 -14.23 3.65
N ALA A 152 -9.90 -15.42 3.05
CA ALA A 152 -10.50 -15.69 1.75
C ALA A 152 -12.03 -15.54 1.81
N MET A 153 -12.69 -16.00 2.88
CA MET A 153 -14.13 -15.81 3.07
C MET A 153 -14.51 -14.34 3.21
N ILE A 154 -13.70 -13.54 3.93
CA ILE A 154 -13.92 -12.09 4.07
C ILE A 154 -13.76 -11.39 2.71
N ASP A 155 -12.74 -11.77 1.94
CA ASP A 155 -12.49 -11.17 0.62
C ASP A 155 -13.60 -11.55 -0.37
N GLU A 156 -14.11 -12.79 -0.32
CA GLU A 156 -15.29 -13.23 -1.09
C GLU A 156 -16.53 -12.41 -0.70
N ALA A 157 -16.82 -12.26 0.60
CA ALA A 157 -17.94 -11.44 1.06
C ALA A 157 -17.81 -9.96 0.65
N SER A 158 -16.57 -9.45 0.62
CA SER A 158 -16.26 -8.08 0.19
C SER A 158 -16.44 -7.91 -1.32
N SER A 159 -16.12 -8.93 -2.13
CA SER A 159 -16.24 -8.90 -3.60
C SER A 159 -17.66 -8.61 -4.09
N ALA A 160 -18.67 -8.86 -3.26
CA ALA A 160 -20.06 -8.50 -3.56
C ALA A 160 -20.22 -6.99 -3.89
N TYR A 161 -19.38 -6.12 -3.31
CA TYR A 161 -19.40 -4.67 -3.55
C TYR A 161 -18.44 -4.22 -4.68
N GLN A 162 -17.70 -5.14 -5.30
CA GLN A 162 -16.76 -4.83 -6.38
C GLN A 162 -17.39 -4.04 -7.54
N PRO A 163 -18.63 -4.30 -8.00
CA PRO A 163 -19.24 -3.52 -9.06
C PRO A 163 -19.38 -2.03 -8.72
N CYS A 164 -19.57 -1.66 -7.45
CA CYS A 164 -19.58 -0.27 -7.01
C CYS A 164 -18.21 0.38 -7.13
N ALA A 165 -17.17 -0.33 -6.68
CA ALA A 165 -15.80 0.15 -6.72
C ALA A 165 -15.30 0.33 -8.15
N LEU A 166 -15.59 -0.63 -9.04
CA LEU A 166 -15.24 -0.56 -10.46
C LEU A 166 -15.90 0.65 -11.13
N ARG A 167 -17.19 0.88 -10.89
CA ARG A 167 -17.92 2.02 -11.45
C ARG A 167 -17.35 3.34 -10.95
N ALA A 168 -17.07 3.45 -9.65
CA ALA A 168 -16.50 4.64 -9.05
C ALA A 168 -15.04 4.89 -9.50
N ALA A 169 -14.23 3.85 -9.70
CA ALA A 169 -12.89 4.01 -10.26
C ALA A 169 -12.96 4.55 -11.70
N ALA A 170 -13.77 3.94 -12.55
CA ALA A 170 -13.96 4.37 -13.93
C ALA A 170 -14.40 5.85 -14.02
N LEU A 171 -15.35 6.27 -13.16
CA LEU A 171 -15.80 7.66 -13.12
C LEU A 171 -14.66 8.62 -12.73
N TYR A 172 -13.79 8.27 -11.79
CA TYR A 172 -12.65 9.11 -11.43
C TYR A 172 -11.67 9.28 -12.59
N PHE A 173 -11.33 8.21 -13.32
CA PHE A 173 -10.42 8.30 -14.45
C PHE A 173 -11.00 9.12 -15.60
N VAL A 174 -12.31 9.03 -15.84
CA VAL A 174 -13.00 9.94 -16.77
C VAL A 174 -12.84 11.41 -16.33
N LEU A 175 -12.93 11.72 -15.03
CA LEU A 175 -12.66 13.08 -14.53
C LEU A 175 -11.20 13.49 -14.69
N SER A 176 -10.27 12.57 -14.44
CA SER A 176 -8.84 12.81 -14.63
C SER A 176 -8.50 13.13 -16.08
N ASP A 177 -9.15 12.44 -17.03
CA ASP A 177 -8.95 12.63 -18.46
C ASP A 177 -9.51 13.96 -18.98
N LEU A 178 -10.42 14.62 -18.24
CA LEU A 178 -10.91 15.96 -18.60
C LEU A 178 -9.78 17.01 -18.65
N ALA A 179 -8.69 16.80 -17.90
CA ALA A 179 -7.51 17.64 -17.96
C ALA A 179 -6.83 17.64 -19.35
N MET A 180 -7.08 16.61 -20.19
CA MET A 180 -6.61 16.57 -21.57
C MET A 180 -7.43 17.49 -22.49
N VAL A 181 -8.67 17.81 -22.13
CA VAL A 181 -9.53 18.75 -22.86
C VAL A 181 -9.16 20.18 -22.51
N ASP A 182 -9.08 20.49 -21.21
CA ASP A 182 -8.61 21.77 -20.70
C ASP A 182 -7.76 21.57 -19.44
N PRO A 183 -6.53 22.13 -19.37
CA PRO A 183 -5.67 22.00 -18.19
C PRO A 183 -6.28 22.52 -16.88
N MET A 184 -7.31 23.35 -16.93
CA MET A 184 -8.04 23.84 -15.76
C MET A 184 -8.99 22.79 -15.17
N TYR A 185 -9.38 21.76 -15.92
CA TYR A 185 -10.26 20.68 -15.44
C TYR A 185 -9.49 19.64 -14.64
N GLN A 186 -8.97 20.07 -13.49
CA GLN A 186 -8.28 19.21 -12.53
C GLN A 186 -9.17 18.93 -11.33
N PHE A 187 -9.32 17.65 -11.01
CA PHE A 187 -10.09 17.19 -9.86
C PHE A 187 -9.15 16.46 -8.89
N SER A 188 -9.19 16.86 -7.62
CA SER A 188 -8.40 16.18 -6.59
C SER A 188 -9.02 14.84 -6.21
N LEU A 189 -8.18 13.82 -6.04
CA LEU A 189 -8.61 12.52 -5.50
C LEU A 189 -9.30 12.65 -4.15
N ASP A 190 -8.81 13.50 -3.25
CA ASP A 190 -9.38 13.67 -1.90
C ASP A 190 -10.84 14.14 -1.97
N ALA A 191 -11.14 15.19 -2.75
CA ALA A 191 -12.51 15.64 -2.95
C ALA A 191 -13.40 14.57 -3.60
N TYR A 192 -12.84 13.75 -4.49
CA TYR A 192 -13.57 12.63 -5.09
C TYR A 192 -13.91 11.55 -4.06
N GLN A 193 -12.97 11.20 -3.17
CA GLN A 193 -13.20 10.24 -2.09
C GLN A 193 -14.26 10.75 -1.10
N GLU A 194 -14.23 12.03 -0.76
CA GLU A 194 -15.28 12.65 0.06
C GLU A 194 -16.65 12.60 -0.64
N LEU A 195 -16.69 12.85 -1.96
CA LEU A 195 -17.91 12.74 -2.75
C LEU A 195 -18.45 11.29 -2.72
N PHE A 196 -17.57 10.30 -2.87
CA PHE A 196 -17.94 8.88 -2.80
C PHE A 196 -18.48 8.49 -1.42
N LEU A 197 -17.82 8.91 -0.33
CA LEU A 197 -18.29 8.70 1.03
C LEU A 197 -19.68 9.32 1.26
N ASN A 198 -19.90 10.53 0.75
CA ASN A 198 -21.19 11.20 0.80
C ASN A 198 -22.26 10.44 -0.01
N SER A 199 -21.90 9.89 -1.18
CA SER A 199 -22.79 9.06 -1.98
C SER A 199 -23.21 7.78 -1.26
N ILE A 200 -22.27 7.13 -0.56
CA ILE A 200 -22.59 5.95 0.27
C ILE A 200 -23.58 6.32 1.37
N ALA A 201 -23.34 7.43 2.07
CA ALA A 201 -24.19 7.87 3.19
C ALA A 201 -25.60 8.32 2.78
N LYS A 202 -25.75 8.96 1.61
CA LYS A 202 -27.01 9.60 1.17
C LYS A 202 -27.86 8.78 0.20
N SER A 203 -27.28 7.75 -0.41
CA SER A 203 -28.01 6.87 -1.32
C SER A 203 -29.04 6.01 -0.58
N THR A 204 -30.11 5.63 -1.28
CA THR A 204 -31.17 4.79 -0.73
C THR A 204 -30.63 3.43 -0.30
N LYS A 205 -30.86 3.08 0.96
CA LYS A 205 -30.48 1.77 1.53
C LYS A 205 -31.45 0.68 1.06
N SER A 206 -30.95 -0.55 0.92
CA SER A 206 -31.74 -1.74 0.67
C SER A 206 -31.05 -2.93 1.35
N ASP A 207 -31.85 -3.88 1.85
CA ASP A 207 -31.36 -5.13 2.43
C ASP A 207 -30.85 -6.10 1.34
N THR A 208 -31.29 -5.91 0.09
CA THR A 208 -30.82 -6.70 -1.04
C THR A 208 -29.56 -6.06 -1.62
N ILE A 209 -28.44 -6.78 -1.55
CA ILE A 209 -27.14 -6.28 -2.03
C ILE A 209 -27.20 -5.78 -3.48
N ALA A 210 -27.83 -6.53 -4.39
CA ALA A 210 -27.95 -6.13 -5.79
C ALA A 210 -28.69 -4.80 -5.98
N GLU A 211 -29.76 -4.56 -5.22
CA GLU A 211 -30.50 -3.30 -5.25
C GLU A 211 -29.69 -2.18 -4.59
N ARG A 212 -29.01 -2.47 -3.48
CA ARG A 212 -28.11 -1.51 -2.82
C ARG A 212 -27.00 -1.02 -3.74
N ILE A 213 -26.36 -1.94 -4.48
CA ILE A 213 -25.33 -1.63 -5.49
C ILE A 213 -25.88 -0.72 -6.58
N LYS A 214 -27.08 -1.04 -7.10
CA LYS A 214 -27.74 -0.20 -8.11
C LYS A 214 -27.99 1.21 -7.57
N ASN A 215 -28.58 1.34 -6.38
CA ASN A 215 -28.86 2.63 -5.76
C ASN A 215 -27.59 3.45 -5.51
N LEU A 216 -26.50 2.80 -5.08
CA LEU A 216 -25.18 3.42 -4.91
C LEU A 216 -24.64 3.95 -6.24
N ASN A 217 -24.64 3.12 -7.28
CA ASN A 217 -24.13 3.47 -8.59
C ASN A 217 -24.92 4.61 -9.25
N ASP A 218 -26.25 4.54 -9.18
CA ASP A 218 -27.14 5.56 -9.76
C ASP A 218 -26.94 6.90 -9.04
N PHE A 219 -26.95 6.90 -7.70
CA PHE A 219 -26.75 8.11 -6.90
C PHE A 219 -25.35 8.70 -7.11
N HIS A 220 -24.30 7.87 -7.07
CA HIS A 220 -22.93 8.33 -7.22
C HIS A 220 -22.67 8.87 -8.62
N THR A 221 -23.16 8.19 -9.67
CA THR A 221 -23.06 8.67 -11.06
C THR A 221 -23.67 10.07 -11.20
N TYR A 222 -24.87 10.28 -10.64
CA TYR A 222 -25.52 11.59 -10.67
C TYR A 222 -24.78 12.64 -9.82
N ALA A 223 -24.26 12.25 -8.66
CA ALA A 223 -23.48 13.13 -7.79
C ALA A 223 -22.19 13.61 -8.47
N VAL A 224 -21.47 12.70 -9.14
CA VAL A 224 -20.29 13.01 -9.96
C VAL A 224 -20.66 13.95 -11.09
N TYR A 225 -21.71 13.64 -11.86
CA TYR A 225 -22.17 14.53 -12.93
C TYR A 225 -22.45 15.94 -12.42
N LYS A 226 -23.22 16.08 -11.32
CA LYS A 226 -23.55 17.38 -10.74
C LYS A 226 -22.30 18.10 -10.21
N TYR A 227 -21.36 17.37 -9.63
CA TYR A 227 -20.12 17.93 -9.11
C TYR A 227 -19.27 18.50 -10.26
N THR A 228 -19.09 17.73 -11.33
CA THR A 228 -18.32 18.12 -12.52
C THR A 228 -18.96 19.29 -13.25
N SER A 229 -20.26 19.25 -13.51
CA SER A 229 -20.98 20.30 -14.24
C SER A 229 -20.96 21.67 -13.54
N ARG A 230 -20.65 21.74 -12.24
CA ARG A 230 -20.44 23.02 -11.54
C ARG A 230 -19.09 23.66 -11.84
N GLY A 231 -18.11 22.88 -12.28
CA GLY A 231 -16.75 23.32 -12.59
C GLY A 231 -16.46 23.47 -14.08
N LEU A 232 -17.32 22.94 -14.96
CA LEU A 232 -17.16 23.07 -16.41
C LEU A 232 -17.56 24.46 -16.89
N PHE A 233 -16.77 25.02 -17.82
CA PHE A 233 -17.13 26.26 -18.48
C PHE A 233 -18.28 26.05 -19.47
N GLU A 234 -19.20 27.00 -19.51
CA GLU A 234 -20.19 27.06 -20.58
C GLU A 234 -19.45 27.41 -21.88
N LYS A 235 -19.63 26.59 -22.90
CA LYS A 235 -18.98 26.81 -24.20
C LYS A 235 -19.62 28.04 -24.85
N GLN A 236 -18.88 29.15 -24.89
CA GLN A 236 -19.23 30.33 -25.69
C GLN A 236 -19.08 30.03 -27.19
#